data_AF-A0A537XK61-F1
#
_entry.id   AF-A0A537XK61-F1
#
_cell.length_a   1.000
_cell.length_b   1.000
_cell.length_c   1.000
_cell.angle_alpha   90.00
_cell.angle_beta   90.00
_cell.angle_gamma   90.00
#
_symmetry.space_group_name_H-M   'P 1'
#
loop_
_entity.id
_entity.type
_entity.pdbx_description
1 polymer ?
#
loop_
_entity_poly.entity_id
_entity_poly.type
_entity_poly.pdbx_seq_one_letter_code
_entity_poly.pdbx_strand_id
1 'polypeptide(L)' 'MKKQAKTRGELESAIRTEMEDICESPTDLAISVLPHEDSWKIVIMREGLEQDADRCEMILSIAERLRGQFDLKG' A
#
# COMPACT_ATOMS: atom_id res chain seq x y z
N MET A 1 3.57 -21.33 3.44
CA MET A 1 3.05 -20.65 4.65
C MET A 1 1.69 -20.08 4.31
N LYS A 2 0.67 -20.22 5.18
CA LYS A 2 -0.62 -19.56 4.94
C LYS A 2 -0.41 -18.05 5.16
N LYS A 3 -0.76 -17.24 4.17
CA LYS A 3 -0.73 -15.78 4.32
C LYS A 3 -1.72 -15.36 5.41
N GLN A 4 -1.34 -14.38 6.21
CA GLN A 4 -2.23 -13.89 7.25
C GLN A 4 -3.24 -12.93 6.61
N ALA A 5 -4.54 -13.09 6.90
CA ALA A 5 -5.55 -12.18 6.37
C ALA A 5 -5.55 -10.86 7.17
N LYS A 6 -5.49 -9.73 6.47
CA LYS A 6 -5.58 -8.36 7.04
C LYS A 6 -6.73 -7.60 6.41
N THR A 7 -7.38 -6.74 7.19
CA THR A 7 -8.41 -5.84 6.67
C THR A 7 -7.80 -4.77 5.75
N ARG A 8 -8.64 -4.10 4.95
CA ARG A 8 -8.24 -2.98 4.09
C ARG A 8 -7.46 -1.92 4.87
N GLY A 9 -8.01 -1.48 6.01
CA GLY A 9 -7.38 -0.48 6.86
C GLY A 9 -6.05 -0.94 7.47
N GLU A 10 -5.90 -2.22 7.81
CA GLU A 10 -4.61 -2.74 8.30
C GLU A 10 -3.53 -2.75 7.22
N LEU A 11 -3.89 -3.06 5.98
CA LEU A 11 -2.96 -3.02 4.85
C LEU A 11 -2.61 -1.59 4.48
N GLU A 12 -3.59 -0.69 4.43
CA GLU A 12 -3.37 0.74 4.19
C GLU A 12 -2.44 1.36 5.25
N SER A 13 -2.68 1.07 6.54
CA SER A 13 -1.79 1.51 7.61
C SER A 13 -0.40 0.90 7.51
N ALA A 14 -0.28 -0.40 7.18
CA ALA A 14 1.03 -1.04 7.02
C ALA A 14 1.84 -0.39 5.89
N ILE A 15 1.21 -0.11 4.75
CA ILE A 15 1.86 0.57 3.63
C ILE A 15 2.32 1.98 4.05
N ARG A 16 1.46 2.72 4.76
CA ARG A 16 1.79 4.07 5.22
C ARG A 16 2.95 4.07 6.19
N THR A 17 2.93 3.18 7.19
CA THR A 17 4.01 3.04 8.17
C THR A 17 5.34 2.68 7.51
N GLU A 18 5.35 1.74 6.58
CA GLU A 18 6.58 1.39 5.84
C GLU A 18 7.10 2.54 4.99
N MET A 19 6.21 3.31 4.37
CA MET A 19 6.60 4.49 3.61
C MET A 19 7.14 5.60 4.52
N GLU A 20 6.55 5.81 5.70
CA GLU A 20 7.03 6.78 6.70
C GLU A 20 8.42 6.37 7.24
N ASP A 21 8.67 5.07 7.39
CA ASP A 21 9.98 4.52 7.76
C ASP A 21 11.05 4.78 6.69
N ILE A 22 10.70 4.68 5.41
CA ILE A 22 11.64 4.91 4.29
C ILE A 22 11.82 6.40 3.98
N CYS A 23 10.74 7.19 4.01
CA CYS A 23 10.73 8.57 3.51
C CYS A 23 10.97 9.61 4.62
N GLU A 24 11.09 9.19 5.88
CA GLU A 24 11.27 10.02 7.10
C GLU A 24 10.28 11.21 7.22
N SER A 25 9.21 11.22 6.43
CA SER A 25 8.29 12.35 6.29
C SER A 25 6.85 11.88 6.06
N PRO A 26 5.86 12.60 6.64
CA PRO A 26 4.46 12.28 6.44
C PRO A 26 4.13 12.49 4.97
N THR A 27 3.57 11.45 4.38
CA THR A 27 3.22 11.47 2.98
C THR A 27 1.74 11.74 2.86
N ASP A 28 1.39 12.89 2.29
CA ASP A 28 0.00 13.31 2.03
C ASP A 28 -0.63 12.53 0.86
N LEU A 29 -0.25 11.26 0.68
CA LEU A 29 -0.80 10.41 -0.38
C LEU A 29 -1.99 9.62 0.19
N ALA A 30 -3.14 9.79 -0.46
CA ALA A 30 -4.31 8.98 -0.18
C ALA A 30 -4.13 7.60 -0.85
N ILE A 31 -3.86 6.58 -0.03
CA ILE A 31 -3.72 5.19 -0.48
C ILE A 31 -4.99 4.42 -0.10
N SER A 32 -5.53 3.65 -1.03
CA SER A 32 -6.68 2.77 -0.80
C SER A 32 -6.38 1.36 -1.28
N VAL A 33 -6.67 0.36 -0.45
CA VAL A 33 -6.58 -1.05 -0.81
C VAL A 33 -7.94 -1.50 -1.34
N LEU A 34 -7.95 -2.17 -2.48
CA LEU A 34 -9.14 -2.74 -3.11
C LEU A 34 -8.95 -4.23 -3.37
N PRO A 35 -10.02 -5.05 -3.23
CA PRO A 35 -10.01 -6.42 -3.71
C PRO A 35 -9.73 -6.44 -5.22
N HIS A 36 -8.89 -7.36 -5.66
CA HIS A 36 -8.52 -7.54 -7.05
C HIS A 36 -8.24 -9.01 -7.36
N GLU A 37 -9.11 -9.62 -8.16
CA GLU A 37 -9.03 -11.05 -8.54
C GLU A 37 -8.94 -11.96 -7.32
N ASP A 38 -7.89 -12.78 -7.21
CA ASP A 38 -7.61 -13.67 -6.08
C ASP A 38 -6.93 -12.96 -4.89
N SER A 39 -6.62 -11.67 -5.01
CA SER A 39 -5.88 -10.91 -4.01
C SER A 39 -6.36 -9.46 -3.91
N TRP A 40 -5.44 -8.51 -3.76
CA TRP A 40 -5.73 -7.10 -3.56
C TRP A 40 -4.70 -6.19 -4.23
N LYS A 41 -5.17 -5.03 -4.67
CA LYS A 41 -4.36 -3.97 -5.26
C LYS A 41 -4.45 -2.69 -4.44
N ILE A 42 -3.48 -1.82 -4.64
CA ILE A 42 -3.50 -0.47 -4.10
C ILE A 42 -3.94 0.51 -5.19
N VAL A 43 -4.61 1.57 -4.78
CA VAL A 43 -4.91 2.74 -5.59
C VAL A 43 -4.37 3.93 -4.85
N ILE A 44 -3.52 4.70 -5.52
CA ILE A 44 -2.95 5.94 -4.99
C ILE A 44 -3.74 7.07 -5.62
N MET A 45 -4.53 7.78 -4.81
CA MET A 45 -5.20 9.00 -5.23
C MET A 45 -4.20 10.15 -5.07
N ARG A 46 -3.82 10.76 -6.19
CA ARG A 46 -2.89 11.90 -6.24
C ARG A 46 -3.68 13.19 -6.49
N GLU A 47 -3.54 14.16 -5.59
CA GLU A 47 -3.86 15.57 -5.89
C GLU A 47 -2.58 16.27 -6.33
N GLY A 48 -2.44 16.52 -7.63
CA GLY A 48 -1.28 17.23 -8.21
C GLY A 48 -0.54 16.41 -9.27
N LEU A 49 -0.20 17.07 -10.39
CA LEU A 49 0.29 16.43 -11.61
C LEU A 49 1.77 15.96 -11.53
N GLU A 50 2.52 16.40 -10.53
CA GLU A 50 4.00 16.31 -10.52
C GLU A 50 4.60 15.60 -9.30
N GLN A 51 3.80 15.16 -8.33
CA GLN A 51 4.35 14.55 -7.12
C GLN A 51 4.60 13.04 -7.28
N ASP A 52 5.89 12.75 -7.44
CA ASP A 52 6.60 11.55 -7.01
C ASP A 52 6.26 10.23 -7.71
N ALA A 53 6.75 10.08 -8.94
CA ALA A 53 6.86 8.77 -9.58
C ALA A 53 7.65 7.79 -8.69
N ASP A 54 8.77 8.26 -8.10
CA ASP A 54 9.60 7.47 -7.20
C ASP A 54 8.84 6.96 -5.95
N ARG A 55 7.99 7.80 -5.35
CA ARG A 55 7.16 7.36 -4.21
C ARG A 55 6.08 6.40 -4.65
N CYS A 56 5.49 6.59 -5.83
CA CYS A 56 4.53 5.62 -6.36
C CYS A 56 5.19 4.24 -6.56
N GLU A 57 6.41 4.19 -7.13
CA GLU A 57 7.17 2.95 -7.27
C GLU A 57 7.52 2.32 -5.92
N MET A 58 7.87 3.14 -4.93
CA MET A 58 8.12 2.68 -3.56
C MET A 58 6.87 2.07 -2.91
N ILE A 59 5.72 2.75 -2.99
CA ILE A 59 4.44 2.26 -2.45
C ILE A 59 4.03 0.95 -3.15
N LEU A 60 4.23 0.86 -4.47
CA LEU A 60 3.98 -0.37 -5.23
C LEU A 60 4.89 -1.52 -4.76
N SER A 61 6.17 -1.24 -4.49
CA SER A 61 7.13 -2.22 -3.98
C SER A 61 6.76 -2.72 -2.58
N ILE A 62 6.33 -1.82 -1.68
CA ILE A 62 5.81 -2.19 -0.36
C ILE A 62 4.55 -3.07 -0.51
N ALA A 63 3.61 -2.66 -1.36
CA ALA A 63 2.37 -3.40 -1.57
C ALA A 63 2.61 -4.80 -2.17
N GLU A 64 3.55 -4.95 -3.09
CA GLU A 64 3.96 -6.25 -3.61
C GLU A 64 4.52 -7.15 -2.51
N ARG A 65 5.42 -6.61 -1.67
CA ARG A 65 5.99 -7.33 -0.52
C ARG A 65 4.92 -7.74 0.48
N LEU A 66 3.96 -6.88 0.76
CA LEU A 66 2.83 -7.17 1.65
C LEU A 66 1.88 -8.20 1.03
N ARG A 67 1.66 -8.18 -0.28
CA ARG A 67 0.83 -9.17 -1.00
C ARG A 67 1.43 -10.59 -0.93
N GLY A 68 2.75 -10.69 -0.82
CA GLY A 68 3.44 -11.96 -0.56
C GLY A 68 3.16 -12.53 0.84
N GLN A 69 2.86 -11.68 1.82
CA GLN A 69 2.74 -12.03 3.24
C GLN A 69 1.28 -12.09 3.73
N PHE A 70 0.42 -11.25 3.17
CA PHE A 70 -0.92 -11.01 3.64
C PHE A 70 -1.95 -11.12 2.52
N ASP A 71 -3.09 -11.74 2.85
CA ASP A 71 -4.28 -11.72 2.01
C ASP A 71 -5.27 -10.67 2.50
N LEU A 72 -6.15 -10.23 1.61
CA LEU A 72 -7.19 -9.30 1.98
C LEU A 72 -8.32 -10.06 2.68
N LYS A 73 -8.60 -9.65 3.91
CA LYS A 73 -9.75 -10.12 4.68
C LYS A 73 -11.01 -9.50 4.07
N GLY A 74 -11.87 -10.35 3.51
CA GLY A 74 -13.20 -10.00 3.01
C GLY A 74 -14.15 -9.59 4.12
#